data_AF-A0A1Q7XU26-F1
#
_entry.id   AF-A0A1Q7XU26-F1
#
_cell.length_a   1.000
_cell.length_b   1.000
_cell.length_c   1.000
_cell.angle_alpha   90.00
_cell.angle_beta   90.00
_cell.angle_gamma   90.00
#
_symmetry.space_group_name_H-M   'P 1'
#
loop_
_entity.id
_entity.type
_entity.pdbx_description
1 polymer ?
#
loop_
_entity_poly.entity_id
_entity_poly.type
_entity_poly.pdbx_seq_one_letter_code
_entity_poly.pdbx_strand_id
1 'polypeptide(L)' 'MAAGEAPIKQAVKWIDDRLRDDPAADRVKLLDEASRRFDLSPLDTDFLFRHLAERAKRT' A
#
# COMPACT_ATOMS: atom_id res chain seq x y z
N MET A 1 21.49 -13.53 -5.99
CA MET A 1 20.19 -13.39 -6.69
C MET A 1 19.82 -11.92 -6.62
N ALA A 2 19.50 -11.26 -7.73
CA ALA A 2 18.95 -9.91 -7.67
C ALA A 2 17.66 -10.01 -6.86
N ALA A 3 17.68 -9.51 -5.62
CA ALA A 3 16.52 -9.57 -4.76
C ALA A 3 15.42 -8.79 -5.47
N GLY A 4 14.36 -9.49 -5.90
CA GLY A 4 13.17 -8.84 -6.44
C GLY A 4 12.71 -7.75 -5.48
N GLU A 5 12.12 -6.69 -6.02
CA GLU A 5 11.67 -5.55 -5.22
C GLU A 5 10.77 -6.03 -4.07
N ALA A 6 11.02 -5.57 -2.85
CA ALA A 6 10.32 -6.06 -1.66
C ALA A 6 8.78 -5.95 -1.85
N PRO A 7 7.98 -6.97 -1.48
CA PRO A 7 6.53 -6.97 -1.71
C PRO A 7 5.82 -5.71 -1.18
N ILE A 8 6.30 -5.17 -0.05
CA ILE A 8 5.81 -3.91 0.52
C ILE A 8 5.99 -2.70 -0.41
N LYS A 9 7.08 -2.62 -1.17
CA LYS A 9 7.31 -1.54 -2.13
C LYS A 9 6.38 -1.65 -3.33
N GLN A 10 6.14 -2.88 -3.79
CA GLN A 10 5.19 -3.15 -4.87
C GLN A 10 3.75 -2.79 -4.45
N ALA A 11 3.38 -3.11 -3.20
CA ALA A 11 2.11 -2.71 -2.60
C ALA A 11 1.94 -1.18 -2.53
N VAL A 12 2.96 -0.45 -2.04
CA VAL A 12 2.93 1.02 -2.01
C VAL A 12 2.71 1.60 -3.40
N LYS A 13 3.49 1.14 -4.39
CA LYS A 13 3.37 1.62 -5.77
C LYS A 13 1.97 1.36 -6.33
N TRP A 14 1.44 0.17 -6.11
CA TRP A 14 0.11 -0.20 -6.59
C TRP A 14 -1.00 0.66 -5.96
N ILE A 15 -0.93 0.94 -4.65
CA ILE A 15 -1.89 1.83 -3.99
C ILE A 15 -1.76 3.26 -4.53
N ASP A 16 -0.54 3.75 -4.73
CA ASP A 16 -0.28 5.09 -5.27
C ASP A 16 -0.83 5.25 -6.69
N ASP A 17 -0.69 4.22 -7.54
CA ASP A 17 -1.28 4.23 -8.88
C ASP A 17 -2.81 4.23 -8.81
N ARG A 18 -3.43 3.45 -7.91
CA ARG A 18 -4.89 3.46 -7.71
C ARG A 18 -5.40 4.81 -7.20
N LEU A 19 -4.69 5.45 -6.28
CA LEU A 19 -5.04 6.79 -5.77
C LEU A 19 -4.78 7.91 -6.78
N ARG A 20 -3.88 7.70 -7.74
CA ARG A 20 -3.71 8.63 -8.86
C ARG A 20 -4.91 8.58 -9.80
N ASP A 21 -5.40 7.37 -10.10
CA ASP A 21 -6.54 7.17 -11.00
C ASP A 21 -7.87 7.56 -10.34
N ASP A 22 -8.04 7.23 -9.04
CA ASP A 22 -9.18 7.62 -8.22
C ASP A 22 -8.71 8.16 -6.84
N PRO A 23 -8.54 9.49 -6.71
CA PRO A 23 -8.14 10.11 -5.45
C PRO A 23 -9.14 9.94 -4.30
N ALA A 24 -10.40 9.62 -4.61
CA ALA A 24 -11.46 9.39 -3.63
C ALA A 24 -11.58 7.92 -3.21
N ALA A 25 -10.76 7.03 -3.79
CA ALA A 25 -10.77 5.62 -3.45
C ALA A 25 -10.50 5.40 -1.95
N ASP A 26 -11.21 4.42 -1.40
CA ASP A 26 -11.09 4.02 0.00
C ASP A 26 -9.72 3.37 0.25
N ARG A 27 -8.86 4.11 0.96
CA ARG A 27 -7.50 3.68 1.28
C ARG A 27 -7.45 2.41 2.12
N VAL A 28 -8.46 2.16 2.96
CA VAL A 28 -8.54 0.93 3.77
C VAL A 28 -8.84 -0.26 2.87
N LYS A 29 -9.75 -0.12 1.90
CA LYS A 29 -10.01 -1.18 0.91
C LYS A 29 -8.78 -1.46 0.03
N LEU A 30 -8.08 -0.41 -0.40
CA LEU A 30 -6.85 -0.57 -1.18
C LEU A 30 -5.75 -1.27 -0.38
N LEU A 31 -5.59 -0.94 0.91
CA LEU A 31 -4.68 -1.65 1.80
C LEU A 31 -5.01 -3.15 1.88
N ASP A 32 -6.29 -3.47 2.11
CA ASP A 32 -6.77 -4.85 2.22
C ASP A 32 -6.62 -5.64 0.90
N GLU A 33 -6.73 -4.99 -0.24
CA GLU A 33 -6.47 -5.59 -1.55
C GLU A 33 -4.96 -5.81 -1.75
N ALA A 34 -4.14 -4.82 -1.39
CA ALA A 34 -2.69 -4.89 -1.51
C ALA A 34 -2.09 -5.97 -0.59
N SER A 35 -2.57 -6.10 0.64
CA SER A 35 -2.08 -7.09 1.60
C SER A 35 -2.24 -8.52 1.07
N ARG A 36 -3.41 -8.82 0.49
CA ARG A 36 -3.69 -10.12 -0.14
C ARG A 36 -2.95 -10.29 -1.47
N ARG A 37 -2.85 -9.24 -2.28
CA ARG A 37 -2.22 -9.29 -3.61
C ARG A 37 -0.71 -9.55 -3.55
N PHE A 38 -0.04 -8.96 -2.56
CA PHE A 38 1.42 -9.03 -2.42
C PHE A 38 1.87 -9.95 -1.27
N ASP A 39 0.94 -10.72 -0.70
CA ASP A 39 1.19 -11.64 0.42
C ASP A 39 1.94 -10.95 1.57
N LEU A 40 1.42 -9.78 1.98
CA LEU A 40 2.04 -8.97 3.02
C LEU A 40 1.86 -9.64 4.38
N SER A 41 2.92 -9.64 5.18
CA SER A 41 2.83 -10.05 6.58
C SER A 41 1.94 -9.06 7.37
N PRO A 42 1.45 -9.47 8.56
CA PRO A 42 0.74 -8.55 9.45
C PRO A 42 1.57 -7.30 9.80
N LEU A 43 2.89 -7.45 9.91
CA LEU A 43 3.82 -6.33 10.18
C LEU A 43 3.93 -5.38 8.99
N ASP A 44 4.02 -5.92 7.78
CA ASP A 44 4.06 -5.12 6.54
C ASP A 44 2.74 -4.37 6.33
N THR A 45 1.62 -5.02 6.63
CA THR A 45 0.28 -4.42 6.54
C THR A 45 0.11 -3.27 7.55
N ASP A 46 0.55 -3.45 8.80
CA ASP A 46 0.54 -2.37 9.81
C ASP A 46 1.44 -1.20 9.40
N PHE A 47 2.65 -1.49 8.89
CA PHE A 47 3.53 -0.46 8.35
C PHE A 47 2.85 0.32 7.21
N LEU A 48 2.24 -0.39 6.25
CA LEU A 48 1.55 0.22 5.11
C LEU A 48 0.36 1.08 5.54
N PHE A 49 -0.42 0.61 6.51
CA PHE A 49 -1.54 1.36 7.09
C PHE A 49 -1.08 2.70 7.67
N ARG A 50 -0.04 2.67 8.52
CA ARG A 50 0.54 3.89 9.12
C ARG A 50 1.09 4.83 8.05
N HIS A 51 1.78 4.28 7.05
CA HIS A 51 2.32 5.04 5.92
C HIS A 51 1.23 5.79 5.15
N LEU A 52 0.10 5.14 4.88
CA LEU A 52 -1.05 5.75 4.18
C LEU A 52 -1.77 6.81 5.04
N ALA A 53 -1.89 6.57 6.34
CA ALA A 53 -2.50 7.50 7.29
C ALA A 53 -1.68 8.79 7.43
N GLU A 54 -0.35 8.69 7.52
CA GLU A 54 0.54 9.86 7.60
C GLU A 54 0.53 10.69 6.31
N ARG A 55 0.37 10.05 5.14
CA ARG A 55 0.21 10.76 3.86
C ARG A 55 -1.13 11.49 3.76
N ALA A 56 -2.21 10.93 4.32
CA ALA A 56 -3.53 11.58 4.35
C ALA A 56 -3.48 12.93 5.06
N LYS A 57 -2.76 13.02 6.17
CA LYS A 57 -2.64 14.24 6.99
C LYS A 57 -1.83 15.36 6.32
N ARG A 58 -1.04 15.04 5.29
CA ARG A 58 -0.14 15.97 4.59
C ARG A 58 -0.74 16.56 3.31
N THR A 59 -1.92 16.11 2.90
CA THR A 59 -2.62 16.57 1.69
C THR A 59 -3.81 17.43 2.10
#